data_AF-A0A2P6U250-F1
#
_entry.id   AF-A0A2P6U250-F1
#
_cell.length_a   1.000
_cell.length_b   1.000
_cell.length_c   1.000
_cell.angle_alpha   90.00
_cell.angle_beta   90.00
_cell.angle_gamma   90.00
#
_symmetry.space_group_name_H-M   'P 1'
#
loop_
_entity.id
_entity.type
_entity.pdbx_description
1 polymer ?
#
loop_
_entity_poly.entity_id
_entity_poly.type
_entity_poly.pdbx_seq_one_letter_code
_entity_poly.pdbx_strand_id
1 'polypeptide(L)'
;MAGPQAPFSLKGWKPWAGLALLAWAGVLQWDMYRLRRDPRFKDKFPEHAVEAEEQQQQESTLTAFRQAALRLHPDKASASAAAAAGAGGEQSGASGAAPAAAAAGAQAAEAAAEEYHRVQQAWEVLQDSSKRAAYDRQLALAAAAAQMHINETVPLADLAEDAVDGLPCRAWPCRCGGTYWLFEEDAQAAQAAAAADAAQAAAAGTAEARPAELVVPCSTCSLHIRVLAPPA
;
A
#
# COMPACT_ATOMS: atom_id res chain seq x y z
N MET A 1 6.99 -29.95 -14.24
CA MET A 1 6.51 -28.83 -15.06
C MET A 1 5.42 -28.11 -14.26
N ALA A 2 5.82 -27.11 -13.47
CA ALA A 2 4.90 -26.32 -12.66
C ALA A 2 4.31 -25.21 -13.55
N GLY A 3 2.99 -25.15 -13.66
CA GLY A 3 2.29 -24.16 -14.47
C GLY A 3 2.40 -22.73 -13.90
N PRO A 4 2.17 -21.69 -14.71
CA PRO A 4 2.25 -20.30 -14.27
C PRO A 4 1.11 -19.99 -13.30
N GLN A 5 1.45 -19.64 -12.06
CA GLN A 5 0.48 -19.12 -11.10
C GLN A 5 0.04 -17.70 -11.52
N ALA A 6 -1.27 -17.49 -11.51
CA ALA A 6 -1.91 -16.22 -11.87
C ALA A 6 -1.44 -15.06 -10.95
N PRO A 7 -1.42 -13.80 -11.45
CA PRO A 7 -1.09 -12.64 -10.62
C PRO A 7 -2.13 -12.44 -9.51
N PHE A 8 -1.65 -12.38 -8.27
CA PHE A 8 -2.45 -12.06 -7.09
C PHE A 8 -3.05 -10.65 -7.24
N SER A 9 -4.38 -10.57 -7.37
CA SER A 9 -5.09 -9.30 -7.53
C SER A 9 -5.44 -8.72 -6.16
N LEU A 10 -4.84 -7.59 -5.82
CA LEU A 10 -5.05 -6.85 -4.56
C LEU A 10 -6.15 -5.77 -4.67
N LYS A 11 -7.13 -5.94 -5.58
CA LYS A 11 -8.27 -5.01 -5.69
C LYS A 11 -9.10 -5.08 -4.42
N GLY A 12 -8.85 -4.17 -3.47
CA GLY A 12 -9.60 -4.02 -2.21
C GLY A 12 -8.74 -3.81 -0.96
N TRP A 13 -7.41 -3.88 -1.03
CA TRP A 13 -6.56 -3.66 0.14
C TRP A 13 -6.42 -2.16 0.48
N LYS A 14 -7.11 -1.73 1.55
CA LYS A 14 -6.90 -0.42 2.17
C LYS A 14 -5.57 -0.43 2.94
N PRO A 15 -4.77 0.65 2.90
CA PRO A 15 -3.54 0.76 3.70
C PRO A 15 -3.88 0.63 5.19
N TRP A 16 -3.14 -0.24 5.90
CA TRP A 16 -3.36 -0.61 7.30
C TRP A 16 -3.04 0.56 8.24
N ALA A 17 -4.01 1.44 8.49
CA ALA A 17 -3.84 2.56 9.42
C ALA A 17 -3.75 2.14 10.92
N GLY A 18 -4.12 0.89 11.25
CA GLY A 18 -4.23 0.42 12.64
C GLY A 18 -3.00 -0.26 13.25
N LEU A 19 -1.95 -0.54 12.48
CA LEU A 19 -0.75 -1.27 12.95
C LEU A 19 0.48 -0.36 13.10
N ALA A 20 0.27 0.91 13.42
CA ALA A 20 1.36 1.85 13.72
C ALA A 20 2.26 1.36 14.88
N LEU A 21 1.77 0.49 15.78
CA LEU A 21 2.56 -0.01 16.92
C LEU A 21 3.44 -1.23 16.61
N LEU A 22 3.20 -1.96 15.51
CA LEU A 22 4.11 -3.04 15.06
C LEU A 22 5.02 -2.59 13.92
N ALA A 23 4.66 -1.54 13.18
CA ALA A 23 5.47 -0.97 12.11
C ALA A 23 6.68 -0.15 12.61
N TRP A 24 6.61 0.49 13.78
CA TRP A 24 7.69 1.40 14.22
C TRP A 24 8.99 0.71 14.63
N ALA A 25 8.97 -0.56 15.04
CA ALA A 25 10.19 -1.32 15.32
C ALA A 25 10.82 -1.93 14.05
N GLY A 26 10.04 -2.17 13.00
CA GLY A 26 10.52 -2.80 11.75
C GLY A 26 10.96 -1.81 10.68
N VAL A 27 10.33 -0.64 10.59
CA VAL A 27 10.54 0.31 9.49
C VAL A 27 11.91 1.01 9.55
N LEU A 28 12.45 1.28 10.75
CA LEU A 28 13.76 1.90 10.89
C LEU A 28 14.94 0.91 10.73
N GLN A 29 14.71 -0.39 10.92
CA GLN A 29 15.76 -1.41 10.76
C GLN A 29 15.90 -1.89 9.31
N TRP A 30 14.89 -1.66 8.47
CA TRP A 30 14.84 -2.13 7.07
C TRP A 30 15.40 -1.15 6.03
N ASP A 31 15.55 0.13 6.34
CA ASP A 31 16.26 1.10 5.48
C ASP A 31 17.75 0.68 5.28
N MET A 32 18.31 -0.06 6.23
CA MET A 32 19.62 -0.71 6.10
C MET A 32 19.62 -1.94 5.17
N TYR A 33 18.50 -2.65 4.99
CA TYR A 33 18.43 -3.87 4.17
C TYR A 33 18.48 -3.55 2.67
N ARG A 34 17.96 -2.37 2.28
CA ARG A 34 17.95 -1.89 0.88
C ARG A 34 19.31 -1.39 0.39
N LEU A 35 20.10 -0.76 1.27
CA LEU A 35 21.46 -0.31 0.97
C LEU A 35 22.48 -1.47 0.89
N ARG A 36 22.15 -2.66 1.42
CA ARG A 36 23.10 -3.79 1.58
C ARG A 36 23.07 -4.83 0.44
N ARG A 37 22.13 -4.72 -0.51
CA ARG A 37 22.09 -5.51 -1.77
C ARG A 37 22.72 -4.79 -2.97
N ASP A 38 23.44 -3.69 -2.75
CA ASP A 38 24.28 -3.08 -3.80
C ASP A 38 25.40 -4.09 -4.17
N PRO A 39 25.58 -4.45 -5.45
CA PRO A 39 26.65 -5.36 -5.88
C PRO A 39 28.06 -4.88 -5.47
N ARG A 40 28.24 -3.59 -5.14
CA ARG A 40 29.49 -3.03 -4.60
C ARG A 40 29.78 -3.41 -3.14
N PHE A 41 28.85 -4.08 -2.45
CA PHE A 41 28.98 -4.48 -1.03
C PHE A 41 29.10 -6.00 -0.81
N LYS A 42 29.08 -6.81 -1.87
CA LYS A 42 29.15 -8.28 -1.80
C LYS A 42 30.40 -8.82 -1.11
N ASP A 43 31.54 -8.13 -1.22
CA ASP A 43 32.79 -8.56 -0.59
C ASP A 43 32.80 -8.41 0.94
N LYS A 44 31.83 -7.69 1.52
CA LYS A 44 31.79 -7.38 2.96
C LYS A 44 30.80 -8.21 3.77
N PHE A 45 29.87 -8.92 3.13
CA PHE A 45 28.85 -9.71 3.83
C PHE A 45 28.75 -11.10 3.21
N PRO A 46 29.21 -12.15 3.92
CA PRO A 46 29.13 -13.50 3.41
C PRO A 46 27.67 -13.97 3.42
N GLU A 47 27.29 -14.76 2.42
CA GLU A 47 25.89 -15.16 2.13
C GLU A 47 25.20 -15.82 3.35
N HIS A 48 25.95 -16.59 4.14
CA HIS A 48 25.44 -17.24 5.36
C HIS A 48 24.97 -16.26 6.44
N ALA A 49 25.51 -15.04 6.48
CA ALA A 49 25.08 -14.02 7.44
C ALA A 49 23.70 -13.46 7.08
N VAL A 50 23.43 -13.31 5.78
CA VAL A 50 22.14 -12.81 5.28
C VAL A 50 21.04 -13.85 5.51
N GLU A 51 21.34 -15.13 5.25
CA GLU A 51 20.41 -16.23 5.50
C GLU A 51 20.06 -16.39 6.98
N ALA A 52 21.04 -16.24 7.88
CA ALA A 52 20.81 -16.29 9.33
C ALA A 52 19.91 -15.14 9.82
N GLU A 53 20.12 -13.92 9.31
CA GLU A 53 19.25 -12.77 9.61
C GLU A 53 17.81 -12.99 9.10
N GLU A 54 17.65 -13.56 7.90
CA GLU A 54 16.32 -13.89 7.34
C GLU A 54 15.59 -14.96 8.19
N GLN A 55 16.29 -16.00 8.63
CA GLN A 55 15.72 -17.04 9.50
C GLN A 55 15.28 -16.44 10.85
N GLN A 56 16.13 -15.64 11.49
CA GLN A 56 15.80 -14.96 12.74
C GLN A 56 14.56 -14.07 12.58
N GLN A 57 14.43 -13.39 11.44
CA GLN A 57 13.27 -12.56 11.16
C GLN A 57 12.00 -13.40 10.96
N GLN A 58 12.09 -14.56 10.30
CA GLN A 58 10.96 -15.49 10.15
C GLN A 58 10.49 -16.04 11.51
N GLU A 59 11.42 -16.43 12.39
CA GLU A 59 11.10 -16.91 13.73
C GLU A 59 10.44 -15.83 14.59
N SER A 60 10.92 -14.59 14.50
CA SER A 60 10.30 -13.44 15.17
C SER A 60 8.87 -13.20 14.67
N THR A 61 8.67 -13.24 13.35
CA THR A 61 7.36 -13.07 12.73
C THR A 61 6.39 -14.17 13.16
N LEU A 62 6.85 -15.43 13.19
CA LEU A 62 6.07 -16.59 13.63
C LEU A 62 5.67 -16.46 15.11
N THR A 63 6.60 -16.02 15.95
CA THR A 63 6.36 -15.81 17.38
C THR A 63 5.31 -14.73 17.61
N ALA A 64 5.42 -13.60 16.91
CA ALA A 64 4.45 -12.51 16.96
C ALA A 64 3.06 -12.97 16.50
N PHE A 65 2.99 -13.73 15.40
CA PHE A 65 1.74 -14.30 14.91
C PHE A 65 1.09 -15.23 15.93
N ARG A 66 1.85 -16.17 16.52
CA ARG A 66 1.34 -17.08 17.57
C ARG A 66 0.76 -16.32 18.75
N GLN A 67 1.44 -15.28 19.22
CA GLN A 67 0.97 -14.45 20.33
C GLN A 67 -0.34 -13.71 19.97
N ALA A 68 -0.43 -13.14 18.78
CA ALA A 68 -1.62 -12.45 18.30
C ALA A 68 -2.81 -13.43 18.13
N ALA A 69 -2.56 -14.59 17.54
CA ALA A 69 -3.56 -15.64 17.35
C ALA A 69 -4.16 -16.10 18.69
N LEU A 70 -3.33 -16.32 19.72
CA LEU A 70 -3.79 -16.70 21.07
C LEU A 70 -4.61 -15.61 21.78
N ARG A 71 -4.42 -14.34 21.41
CA ARG A 71 -5.17 -13.21 22.00
C ARG A 71 -6.52 -13.02 21.30
N LEU A 72 -6.54 -13.14 19.98
CA LEU A 72 -7.68 -12.82 19.13
C LEU A 72 -8.51 -14.06 18.75
N HIS A 73 -8.16 -15.26 19.25
CA HIS A 73 -8.86 -16.48 18.91
C HIS A 73 -10.37 -16.37 19.25
N PRO A 74 -11.28 -16.73 18.33
CA PRO A 74 -12.72 -16.57 18.52
C PRO A 74 -13.26 -17.31 19.74
N ASP A 75 -12.69 -18.46 20.11
CA ASP A 75 -13.09 -19.20 21.32
C ASP A 75 -12.78 -18.45 22.62
N LYS A 76 -11.73 -17.61 22.62
CA LYS A 76 -11.37 -16.79 23.78
C LYS A 76 -12.25 -15.55 23.88
N ALA A 77 -12.59 -14.95 22.74
CA ALA A 77 -13.50 -13.82 22.67
C ALA A 77 -14.94 -14.21 22.99
N SER A 78 -15.37 -15.41 22.61
CA SER A 78 -16.69 -15.95 22.97
C SER A 78 -16.74 -16.36 24.45
N ALA A 79 -15.65 -16.88 25.02
CA ALA A 79 -15.57 -17.16 26.45
C ALA A 79 -15.61 -15.89 27.32
N SER A 80 -14.94 -14.80 26.91
CA SER A 80 -15.02 -13.52 27.62
C SER A 80 -16.40 -12.85 27.48
N ALA A 81 -17.04 -12.97 26.31
CA ALA A 81 -18.42 -12.52 26.11
C ALA A 81 -19.42 -13.34 26.95
N ALA A 82 -19.25 -14.66 27.04
CA ALA A 82 -20.08 -15.53 27.87
C ALA A 82 -19.87 -15.27 29.37
N ALA A 83 -18.64 -15.02 29.81
CA ALA A 83 -18.35 -14.64 31.19
C ALA A 83 -18.95 -13.28 31.57
N ALA A 84 -18.93 -12.30 30.65
CA ALA A 84 -19.58 -11.00 30.85
C ALA A 84 -21.12 -11.12 30.92
N ALA A 85 -21.72 -12.08 30.21
CA ALA A 85 -23.15 -12.38 30.30
C ALA A 85 -23.53 -13.17 31.57
N GLY A 86 -22.62 -13.99 32.11
CA GLY A 86 -22.85 -14.84 33.29
C GLY A 86 -22.64 -14.15 34.64
N ALA A 87 -21.95 -13.01 34.70
CA ALA A 87 -21.66 -12.30 35.96
C ALA A 87 -22.82 -11.42 36.48
N GLY A 88 -24.03 -11.55 35.91
CA GLY A 88 -25.24 -10.79 36.26
C GLY A 88 -26.32 -11.60 36.99
N GLY A 89 -26.02 -12.14 38.17
CA GLY A 89 -26.99 -12.60 39.17
C GLY A 89 -26.35 -12.42 40.55
N GLU A 90 -26.83 -11.56 41.44
CA GLU A 90 -28.16 -11.53 42.00
C GLU A 90 -28.42 -10.13 42.62
N GLN A 91 -29.45 -9.41 42.18
CA GLN A 91 -30.27 -8.55 43.04
C GLN A 91 -31.52 -8.04 42.30
N SER A 92 -32.66 -8.29 42.94
CA SER A 92 -34.03 -7.99 42.50
C SER A 92 -34.30 -6.49 42.36
N GLY A 93 -34.86 -6.06 41.21
CA GLY A 93 -35.52 -4.76 41.10
C GLY A 93 -35.62 -4.17 39.68
N ALA A 94 -36.70 -4.51 38.98
CA ALA A 94 -37.38 -3.82 37.87
C ALA A 94 -36.63 -2.85 36.90
N SER A 95 -36.86 -3.13 35.60
CA SER A 95 -37.10 -2.20 34.49
C SER A 95 -35.91 -1.70 33.65
N GLY A 96 -35.69 -2.38 32.51
CA GLY A 96 -35.61 -1.67 31.22
C GLY A 96 -34.26 -1.19 30.68
N ALA A 97 -33.15 -1.93 30.82
CA ALA A 97 -31.87 -1.58 30.15
C ALA A 97 -31.00 -2.77 29.68
N ALA A 98 -31.58 -3.97 29.51
CA ALA A 98 -30.82 -5.21 29.23
C ALA A 98 -30.28 -5.45 27.79
N PRO A 99 -30.74 -4.81 26.69
CA PRO A 99 -30.25 -5.21 25.36
C PRO A 99 -28.85 -4.67 25.00
N ALA A 100 -28.39 -3.60 25.66
CA ALA A 100 -27.15 -2.91 25.27
C ALA A 100 -25.88 -3.68 25.66
N ALA A 101 -25.86 -4.35 26.82
CA ALA A 101 -24.66 -5.04 27.32
C ALA A 101 -24.37 -6.35 26.56
N ALA A 102 -25.41 -7.12 26.22
CA ALA A 102 -25.27 -8.32 25.39
C ALA A 102 -24.88 -7.98 23.94
N ALA A 103 -25.41 -6.88 23.39
CA ALA A 103 -25.02 -6.38 22.07
C ALA A 103 -23.54 -5.94 22.04
N ALA A 104 -23.06 -5.28 23.09
CA ALA A 104 -21.65 -4.89 23.19
C ALA A 104 -20.69 -6.09 23.26
N GLY A 105 -21.08 -7.17 23.96
CA GLY A 105 -20.30 -8.41 24.01
C GLY A 105 -20.23 -9.13 22.66
N ALA A 106 -21.34 -9.18 21.93
CA ALA A 106 -21.38 -9.75 20.57
C ALA A 106 -20.55 -8.92 19.57
N GLN A 107 -20.64 -7.60 19.66
CA GLN A 107 -19.82 -6.68 18.83
C GLN A 107 -18.32 -6.82 19.10
N ALA A 108 -17.92 -7.01 20.36
CA ALA A 108 -16.52 -7.24 20.71
C ALA A 108 -15.99 -8.57 20.17
N ALA A 109 -16.81 -9.63 20.17
CA ALA A 109 -16.45 -10.93 19.61
C ALA A 109 -16.33 -10.87 18.08
N GLU A 110 -17.23 -10.16 17.40
CA GLU A 110 -17.17 -9.94 15.95
C GLU A 110 -15.94 -9.12 15.55
N ALA A 111 -15.63 -8.05 16.30
CA ALA A 111 -14.42 -7.25 16.08
C ALA A 111 -13.14 -8.07 16.29
N ALA A 112 -13.08 -8.92 17.31
CA ALA A 112 -11.95 -9.81 17.55
C ALA A 112 -11.79 -10.87 16.43
N ALA A 113 -12.90 -11.41 15.93
CA ALA A 113 -12.89 -12.32 14.80
C ALA A 113 -12.39 -11.63 13.52
N GLU A 114 -12.85 -10.41 13.24
CA GLU A 114 -12.36 -9.62 12.10
C GLU A 114 -10.86 -9.31 12.24
N GLU A 115 -10.40 -8.95 13.44
CA GLU A 115 -8.99 -8.70 13.71
C GLU A 115 -8.14 -9.96 13.54
N TYR A 116 -8.62 -11.11 14.03
CA TYR A 116 -7.97 -12.41 13.81
C TYR A 116 -7.85 -12.73 12.32
N HIS A 117 -8.91 -12.52 11.53
CA HIS A 117 -8.87 -12.69 10.09
C HIS A 117 -7.83 -11.80 9.42
N ARG A 118 -7.68 -10.53 9.84
CA ARG A 118 -6.64 -9.63 9.33
C ARG A 118 -5.23 -10.11 9.69
N VAL A 119 -5.03 -10.58 10.91
CA VAL A 119 -3.73 -11.14 11.35
C VAL A 119 -3.37 -12.39 10.56
N GLN A 120 -4.35 -13.27 10.29
CA GLN A 120 -4.15 -14.45 9.46
C GLN A 120 -3.73 -14.09 8.03
N GLN A 121 -4.41 -13.12 7.41
CA GLN A 121 -4.04 -12.63 6.08
C GLN A 121 -2.63 -12.02 6.04
N ALA A 122 -2.26 -11.25 7.06
CA ALA A 122 -0.91 -10.70 7.17
C ALA A 122 0.14 -11.81 7.26
N TRP A 123 -0.11 -12.84 8.07
CA TRP A 123 0.77 -14.00 8.19
C TRP A 123 0.95 -14.74 6.87
N GLU A 124 -0.12 -14.94 6.09
CA GLU A 124 -0.06 -15.61 4.78
C GLU A 124 0.86 -14.94 3.76
N VAL A 125 1.01 -13.62 3.85
CA VAL A 125 1.92 -12.83 3.01
C VAL A 125 3.33 -12.83 3.61
N LEU A 126 3.46 -12.62 4.92
CA LEU A 126 4.76 -12.47 5.59
C LEU A 126 5.55 -13.78 5.72
N GLN A 127 4.88 -14.92 5.81
CA GLN A 127 5.54 -16.24 5.93
C GLN A 127 6.20 -16.70 4.63
N ASP A 128 5.72 -16.22 3.47
CA ASP A 128 6.24 -16.60 2.15
C ASP A 128 7.18 -15.51 1.65
N SER A 129 8.44 -15.88 1.38
CA SER A 129 9.47 -14.93 0.97
C SER A 129 9.15 -14.18 -0.32
N SER A 130 8.47 -14.84 -1.27
CA SER A 130 8.13 -14.24 -2.56
C SER A 130 6.96 -13.26 -2.43
N LYS A 131 5.91 -13.64 -1.69
CA LYS A 131 4.77 -12.76 -1.39
C LYS A 131 5.21 -11.55 -0.58
N ARG A 132 6.06 -11.77 0.42
CA ARG A 132 6.65 -10.71 1.22
C ARG A 132 7.46 -9.74 0.36
N ALA A 133 8.36 -10.25 -0.48
CA ALA A 133 9.16 -9.40 -1.36
C ALA A 133 8.30 -8.56 -2.33
N ALA A 134 7.20 -9.15 -2.83
CA ALA A 134 6.24 -8.44 -3.66
C ALA A 134 5.50 -7.34 -2.87
N TYR A 135 5.06 -7.63 -1.65
CA TYR A 135 4.44 -6.66 -0.76
C TYR A 135 5.39 -5.50 -0.43
N ASP A 136 6.63 -5.81 -0.06
CA ASP A 136 7.65 -4.82 0.28
C ASP A 136 7.96 -3.92 -0.92
N ARG A 137 7.99 -4.49 -2.14
CA ARG A 137 8.13 -3.70 -3.37
C ARG A 137 6.96 -2.72 -3.54
N GLN A 138 5.73 -3.17 -3.31
CA GLN A 138 4.55 -2.30 -3.41
C GLN A 138 4.59 -1.19 -2.36
N LEU A 139 4.94 -1.51 -1.12
CA LEU A 139 5.06 -0.54 -0.04
C LEU A 139 6.10 0.53 -0.38
N ALA A 140 7.24 0.12 -0.93
CA ALA A 140 8.28 1.05 -1.32
C ALA A 140 7.90 1.91 -2.53
N LEU A 141 7.15 1.36 -3.50
CA LEU A 141 6.60 2.14 -4.61
C LEU A 141 5.57 3.17 -4.10
N ALA A 142 4.70 2.77 -3.17
CA ALA A 142 3.72 3.67 -2.56
C ALA A 142 4.39 4.78 -1.74
N ALA A 143 5.43 4.45 -0.97
CA ALA A 143 6.22 5.43 -0.23
C ALA A 143 6.94 6.41 -1.17
N ALA A 144 7.54 5.91 -2.25
CA ALA A 144 8.17 6.75 -3.27
C ALA A 144 7.15 7.69 -3.94
N ALA A 145 5.97 7.17 -4.28
CA ALA A 145 4.89 7.98 -4.84
C ALA A 145 4.40 9.06 -3.85
N ALA A 146 4.34 8.76 -2.55
CA ALA A 146 3.97 9.73 -1.51
C ALA A 146 5.04 10.81 -1.26
N GLN A 147 6.31 10.49 -1.49
CA GLN A 147 7.42 11.44 -1.39
C GLN A 147 7.58 12.32 -2.63
N MET A 148 6.82 12.04 -3.70
CA MET A 148 6.86 12.83 -4.92
C MET A 148 6.19 14.19 -4.71
N HIS A 149 7.00 15.24 -4.61
CA HIS A 149 6.51 16.60 -4.45
C HIS A 149 6.11 17.21 -5.81
N ILE A 150 4.80 17.35 -6.03
CA ILE A 150 4.25 18.08 -7.16
C ILE A 150 4.35 19.58 -6.87
N ASN A 151 5.19 20.27 -7.64
CA ASN A 151 5.37 21.72 -7.58
C ASN A 151 4.15 22.46 -8.14
N GLU A 152 3.61 21.98 -9.27
CA GLU A 152 2.50 22.64 -9.97
C GLU A 152 1.74 21.64 -10.86
N THR A 153 0.48 21.96 -11.14
CA THR A 153 -0.35 21.24 -12.11
C THR A 153 -0.60 22.15 -13.31
N VAL A 154 -0.23 21.68 -14.50
CA VAL A 154 -0.23 22.47 -15.75
C VAL A 154 -1.03 21.71 -16.82
N PRO A 155 -1.93 22.33 -17.57
CA PRO A 155 -2.60 21.66 -18.68
C PRO A 155 -1.62 21.45 -19.85
N LEU A 156 -1.79 20.36 -20.59
CA LEU A 156 -0.90 20.00 -21.71
C LEU A 156 -0.77 21.11 -22.76
N ALA A 157 -1.84 21.90 -22.96
CA ALA A 157 -1.90 23.00 -23.90
C ALA A 157 -1.07 24.23 -23.51
N ASP A 158 -0.71 24.38 -22.23
CA ASP A 158 0.07 25.52 -21.75
C ASP A 158 1.58 25.28 -21.91
N LEU A 159 2.01 24.03 -22.10
CA LEU A 159 3.42 23.73 -22.31
C LEU A 159 3.87 24.24 -23.68
N ALA A 160 5.06 24.82 -23.73
CA ALA A 160 5.64 25.32 -24.97
C ALA A 160 6.11 24.16 -25.86
N GLU A 161 5.91 24.26 -27.17
CA GLU A 161 6.47 23.30 -28.13
C GLU A 161 7.99 23.49 -28.22
N ASP A 162 8.75 22.41 -28.16
CA ASP A 162 10.21 22.41 -28.26
C ASP A 162 10.71 21.09 -28.88
N ALA A 163 12.02 20.97 -29.11
CA ALA A 163 12.63 19.75 -29.58
C ALA A 163 13.98 19.49 -28.89
N VAL A 164 14.13 18.30 -28.31
CA VAL A 164 15.39 17.83 -27.72
C VAL A 164 15.96 16.76 -28.65
N ASP A 165 17.17 16.97 -29.15
CA ASP A 165 17.85 16.07 -30.09
C ASP A 165 17.03 15.72 -31.36
N GLY A 166 16.18 16.66 -31.80
CA GLY A 166 15.29 16.49 -32.96
C GLY A 166 14.01 15.71 -32.68
N LEU A 167 13.77 15.32 -31.42
CA LEU A 167 12.52 14.71 -30.98
C LEU A 167 11.54 15.78 -30.49
N PRO A 168 10.29 15.82 -31.03
CA PRO A 168 9.30 16.80 -30.61
C PRO A 168 8.90 16.56 -29.15
N CYS A 169 8.89 17.64 -28.38
CA CYS A 169 8.54 17.61 -26.97
C CYS A 169 7.80 18.89 -26.58
N ARG A 170 7.22 18.86 -25.38
CA ARG A 170 6.60 19.99 -24.72
C ARG A 170 7.43 20.36 -23.49
N ALA A 171 7.66 21.65 -23.31
CA ALA A 171 8.57 22.20 -22.32
C ALA A 171 7.83 23.09 -21.30
N TRP A 172 8.22 23.00 -20.04
CA TRP A 172 7.79 23.93 -18.99
C TRP A 172 8.98 24.40 -18.15
N PRO A 173 9.10 25.70 -17.84
CA PRO A 173 10.23 26.20 -17.04
C PRO A 173 10.10 25.78 -15.58
N CYS A 174 11.23 25.41 -14.97
CA CYS A 174 11.31 25.16 -13.52
C CYS A 174 11.88 26.37 -12.77
N ARG A 175 11.43 26.59 -11.54
CA ARG A 175 11.90 27.67 -10.66
C ARG A 175 13.40 27.58 -10.31
N CYS A 176 14.01 26.39 -10.46
CA CYS A 176 15.44 26.21 -10.27
C CYS A 176 16.29 26.62 -11.49
N GLY A 177 15.66 27.00 -12.61
CA GLY A 177 16.33 27.28 -13.88
C GLY A 177 16.45 26.08 -14.82
N GLY A 178 16.02 24.88 -14.39
CA GLY A 178 15.87 23.71 -15.26
C GLY A 178 14.56 23.71 -16.06
N THR A 179 14.30 22.61 -16.76
CA THR A 179 13.11 22.46 -17.62
C THR A 179 12.46 21.10 -17.38
N TYR A 180 11.13 21.07 -17.46
CA TYR A 180 10.35 19.84 -17.56
C TYR A 180 10.14 19.52 -19.03
N TRP A 181 10.54 18.33 -19.46
CA TRP A 181 10.41 17.88 -20.84
C TRP A 181 9.40 16.73 -20.91
N LEU A 182 8.34 16.91 -21.69
CA LEU A 182 7.35 15.89 -21.97
C LEU A 182 7.41 15.54 -23.45
N PHE A 183 7.91 14.36 -23.78
CA PHE A 183 7.96 13.91 -25.17
C PHE A 183 6.58 13.60 -25.70
N GLU A 184 6.37 13.85 -26.99
CA GLU A 184 5.06 13.67 -27.61
C GLU A 184 4.62 12.19 -27.60
N GLU A 185 5.55 11.23 -27.66
CA GLU A 185 5.27 9.80 -27.51
C GLU A 185 4.65 9.44 -26.15
N ASP A 186 5.17 10.04 -25.06
CA ASP A 186 4.66 9.81 -23.71
C ASP A 186 3.29 10.47 -23.52
N ALA A 187 3.12 11.68 -24.05
CA ALA A 187 1.84 12.39 -24.02
C ALA A 187 0.74 11.58 -24.74
N GLN A 188 1.05 11.07 -25.93
CA GLN A 188 0.14 10.24 -26.72
C GLN A 188 -0.19 8.92 -26.02
N ALA A 189 0.81 8.25 -25.44
CA ALA A 189 0.60 7.01 -24.70
C ALA A 189 -0.35 7.21 -23.51
N ALA A 190 -0.20 8.30 -22.76
CA ALA A 190 -1.07 8.63 -21.64
C ALA A 190 -2.50 9.00 -22.09
N GLN A 191 -2.63 9.77 -23.17
CA GLN A 191 -3.94 10.12 -23.74
C GLN A 191 -4.69 8.89 -24.27
N ALA A 192 -3.99 7.96 -24.92
CA ALA A 192 -4.55 6.70 -25.38
C ALA A 192 -5.02 5.81 -24.23
N ALA A 193 -4.24 5.73 -23.14
CA ALA A 193 -4.63 5.02 -21.93
C ALA A 193 -5.88 5.64 -21.27
N ALA A 194 -5.93 6.97 -21.17
CA ALA A 194 -7.09 7.68 -20.62
C ALA A 194 -8.35 7.49 -21.48
N ALA A 195 -8.21 7.48 -22.82
CA ALA A 195 -9.32 7.19 -23.72
C ALA A 195 -9.84 5.75 -23.55
N ALA A 196 -8.95 4.78 -23.37
CA ALA A 196 -9.33 3.39 -23.09
C ALA A 196 -10.08 3.25 -21.75
N ASP A 197 -9.59 3.92 -20.69
CA ASP A 197 -10.25 3.95 -19.39
C ASP A 197 -11.62 4.64 -19.46
N ALA A 198 -11.72 5.75 -20.21
CA ALA A 198 -12.98 6.46 -20.43
C ALA A 198 -13.99 5.59 -21.19
N ALA A 199 -13.56 4.83 -22.20
CA ALA A 199 -14.42 3.90 -22.93
C ALA A 199 -14.96 2.79 -22.00
N GLN A 200 -14.12 2.28 -21.09
CA GLN A 200 -14.53 1.28 -20.09
C GLN A 200 -15.51 1.88 -19.06
N ALA A 201 -15.26 3.10 -18.60
CA ALA A 201 -16.13 3.81 -17.66
C ALA A 201 -17.50 4.15 -18.27
N ALA A 202 -17.52 4.54 -19.55
CA ALA A 202 -18.75 4.75 -20.31
C ALA A 202 -19.57 3.45 -20.43
N ALA A 203 -18.91 2.32 -20.71
CA ALA A 203 -19.55 1.01 -20.72
C ALA A 203 -20.09 0.60 -19.33
N ALA A 204 -19.45 1.05 -18.25
CA ALA A 204 -19.86 0.80 -16.86
C ALA A 204 -20.93 1.79 -16.33
N GLY A 205 -21.37 2.76 -17.13
CA GLY A 205 -22.39 3.74 -16.72
C GLY A 205 -21.90 4.79 -15.72
N THR A 206 -20.59 4.91 -15.49
CA THR A 206 -19.98 5.92 -14.62
C THR A 206 -19.40 7.03 -15.49
N ALA A 207 -20.25 7.99 -15.86
CA ALA A 207 -19.90 9.02 -16.84
C ALA A 207 -19.17 10.22 -16.18
N GLU A 208 -17.84 10.12 -16.11
CA GLU A 208 -16.97 11.31 -16.12
C GLU A 208 -15.64 10.93 -16.79
N ALA A 209 -15.32 11.57 -17.92
CA ALA A 209 -14.07 11.32 -18.64
C ALA A 209 -12.92 11.96 -17.86
N ARG A 210 -12.13 11.13 -17.16
CA ARG A 210 -10.98 11.61 -16.39
C ARG A 210 -9.86 12.02 -17.36
N PRO A 211 -9.29 13.23 -17.23
CA PRO A 211 -8.14 13.63 -18.04
C PRO A 211 -6.96 12.70 -17.79
N ALA A 212 -6.11 12.53 -18.80
CA ALA A 212 -4.85 11.82 -18.61
C ALA A 212 -3.95 12.67 -17.70
N GLU A 213 -3.34 12.02 -16.73
CA GLU A 213 -2.44 12.67 -15.78
C GLU A 213 -1.03 12.10 -15.96
N LEU A 214 -0.09 12.96 -16.28
CA LEU A 214 1.33 12.62 -16.32
C LEU A 214 2.08 13.37 -15.23
N VAL A 215 3.14 12.75 -14.70
CA VAL A 215 4.07 13.44 -13.81
C VAL A 215 5.41 13.57 -14.50
N VAL A 216 5.86 14.81 -14.67
CA VAL A 216 7.08 15.14 -15.42
C VAL A 216 8.15 15.63 -14.44
N PRO A 217 9.31 14.97 -14.34
CA PRO A 217 10.40 15.38 -13.48
C PRO A 217 11.17 16.58 -14.09
N CYS A 218 11.73 17.42 -13.23
CA CYS A 218 12.64 18.47 -13.67
C CYS A 218 13.99 17.86 -14.11
N SER A 219 14.59 18.41 -15.18
CA SER A 219 15.91 18.00 -15.65
C SER A 219 17.06 18.31 -14.68
N THR A 220 16.85 19.12 -13.64
CA THR A 220 17.92 19.65 -12.78
C THR A 220 17.70 19.40 -11.29
N CYS A 221 16.46 19.26 -10.83
CA CYS A 221 16.15 19.10 -9.39
C CYS A 221 15.11 17.99 -9.16
N SER A 222 14.75 17.75 -7.89
CA SER A 222 13.77 16.72 -7.50
C SER A 222 12.30 17.16 -7.60
N LEU A 223 12.03 18.36 -8.14
CA LEU A 223 10.67 18.82 -8.36
C LEU A 223 10.02 18.11 -9.53
N HIS A 224 8.71 17.96 -9.44
CA HIS A 224 7.87 17.37 -10.47
C HIS A 224 6.71 18.31 -10.77
N ILE A 225 6.19 18.28 -12.01
CA ILE A 225 4.90 18.88 -12.33
C ILE A 225 3.91 17.79 -12.72
N ARG A 226 2.62 18.08 -12.51
CA ARG A 226 1.52 17.25 -12.99
C ARG A 226 1.00 17.87 -14.28
N VAL A 227 1.01 17.12 -15.38
CA VAL A 227 0.46 17.57 -16.66
C VAL A 227 -0.91 16.93 -16.89
N LEU A 228 -1.92 17.76 -17.12
CA LEU A 228 -3.29 17.32 -17.43
C LEU A 228 -3.50 17.36 -18.94
N ALA A 229 -3.63 16.19 -19.56
CA ALA A 229 -3.98 16.08 -20.96
C ALA A 229 -5.50 15.84 -21.09
N PRO A 230 -6.18 16.53 -22.01
CA PRO A 230 -7.56 16.19 -22.33
C PRO A 230 -7.62 14.75 -22.86
N PRO A 231 -8.72 14.02 -22.59
CA PRO A 231 -8.96 12.74 -23.24
C PRO A 231 -8.96 12.95 -24.76
N ALA A 232 -8.30 12.04 -25.48
CA ALA A 232 -8.18 12.09 -26.94
C ALA A 232 -9.52 11.86 -27.65
#